data_AF-A0A6C0ALS2-F1
#
_entry.id   AF-A0A6C0ALS2-F1
#
_cell.length_a   1.000
_cell.length_b   1.000
_cell.length_c   1.000
_cell.angle_alpha   90.00
_cell.angle_beta   90.00
_cell.angle_gamma   90.00
#
_symmetry.space_group_name_H-M   'P 1'
#
loop_
_entity.id
_entity.type
_entity.pdbx_description
1 polymer ?
#
loop_
_entity_poly.entity_id
_entity_poly.type
_entity_poly.pdbx_seq_one_letter_code
_entity_poly.pdbx_strand_id
1 'polypeptide(L)'
;MDVILSFLIFMLFCVDYYYVYYSSIGNNKKLNESQKAYIMSIKSSMTLFLLSIFFNIKYFISDDFNSNDFIVIHLGILNLIAYFFMDCVIGRKEYNKYLLSLSGYIHHIIYIVVSVVCIKLNIILPYILFLIEELPTLILSLGKFNSNLRSDNLFGMTFFVTRIVYHIFLIMMTYNYHIIIPIVGTLALGVHIYWFKNWLNKYTLLFKND
;
A
#
# COMPACT_ATOMS: atom_id res chain seq x y z
N MET A 1 2.89 20.55 9.23
CA MET A 1 3.64 19.87 10.30
C MET A 1 5.11 20.14 10.09
N ASP A 2 5.85 20.52 11.13
CA ASP A 2 7.29 20.75 10.98
C ASP A 2 8.06 19.43 10.81
N VAL A 3 9.29 19.53 10.29
CA VAL A 3 10.12 18.37 9.94
C VAL A 3 10.53 17.55 11.17
N ILE A 4 10.74 18.20 12.31
CA ILE A 4 11.17 17.53 13.54
C ILE A 4 10.03 16.66 14.06
N LEU A 5 8.81 17.21 14.12
CA LEU A 5 7.61 16.50 14.52
C LEU A 5 7.29 15.36 13.55
N SER A 6 7.39 15.59 12.23
CA SER A 6 7.22 14.51 11.24
C SER A 6 8.23 13.37 11.45
N PHE A 7 9.49 13.68 11.75
CA PHE A 7 10.51 12.67 12.03
C PHE A 7 10.23 11.89 13.32
N LEU A 8 9.84 12.58 14.40
CA LEU A 8 9.48 11.93 15.66
C LEU A 8 8.28 10.99 15.49
N ILE A 9 7.25 11.42 14.77
CA ILE A 9 6.07 10.59 14.47
C ILE A 9 6.43 9.38 13.59
N PHE A 10 7.28 9.58 12.58
CA PHE A 10 7.81 8.48 11.78
C PHE A 10 8.51 7.43 12.66
N MET A 11 9.37 7.86 13.59
CA MET A 11 10.05 6.95 14.51
C MET A 11 9.06 6.21 15.42
N LEU A 12 8.00 6.87 15.91
CA LEU A 12 6.94 6.23 16.68
C LEU A 12 6.21 5.16 15.86
N PHE A 13 5.90 5.41 14.59
CA PHE A 13 5.32 4.40 13.71
C PHE A 13 6.28 3.23 13.46
N CYS A 14 7.59 3.48 13.33
CA CYS A 14 8.58 2.39 13.23
C CYS A 14 8.57 1.49 14.48
N VAL A 15 8.51 2.08 15.67
CA VAL A 15 8.39 1.34 16.95
C VAL A 15 7.08 0.55 16.99
N ASP A 16 5.96 1.14 16.58
CA ASP A 16 4.66 0.47 16.49
C ASP A 16 4.71 -0.75 15.56
N TYR A 17 5.24 -0.60 14.34
CA TYR A 17 5.39 -1.74 13.42
C TYR A 17 6.32 -2.83 13.97
N TYR A 18 7.43 -2.46 14.61
CA TYR A 18 8.31 -3.41 15.29
C TYR A 18 7.57 -4.18 16.38
N TYR A 19 6.84 -3.49 17.24
CA TYR A 19 6.08 -4.10 18.34
C TYR A 19 4.99 -5.04 17.81
N VAL A 20 4.18 -4.59 16.85
CA VAL A 20 3.13 -5.41 16.21
C VAL A 20 3.71 -6.68 15.62
N TYR A 21 4.85 -6.58 14.91
CA TYR A 21 5.48 -7.74 14.30
C TYR A 21 5.96 -8.76 15.34
N TYR A 22 6.79 -8.34 16.31
CA TYR A 22 7.36 -9.25 17.29
C TYR A 22 6.34 -9.77 18.30
N SER A 23 5.32 -8.99 18.65
CA SER A 23 4.18 -9.45 19.45
C SER A 23 3.40 -10.54 18.72
N SER A 24 3.11 -10.35 17.43
CA SER A 24 2.39 -11.34 16.62
C SER A 24 3.13 -12.67 16.51
N ILE A 25 4.45 -12.63 16.35
CA ILE A 25 5.29 -13.85 16.29
C ILE A 25 5.44 -14.50 17.67
N GLY A 26 5.61 -13.70 18.73
CA GLY A 26 5.69 -14.21 20.10
C GLY A 26 4.44 -14.99 20.50
N ASN A 27 3.27 -14.50 20.11
CA ASN A 27 1.98 -15.14 20.39
C ASN A 27 1.71 -16.36 19.49
N ASN A 28 2.33 -16.44 18.30
CA ASN A 28 2.10 -17.52 17.35
C ASN A 28 3.42 -18.10 16.81
N LYS A 29 4.11 -18.90 17.63
CA LYS A 29 5.40 -19.51 17.28
C LYS A 29 5.36 -20.47 16.07
N LYS A 30 4.18 -20.91 15.64
CA LYS A 30 3.98 -21.84 14.51
C LYS A 30 3.90 -21.14 13.14
N LEU A 31 3.98 -19.81 13.09
CA LEU A 31 3.90 -19.07 11.82
C LEU A 31 5.10 -19.40 10.93
N ASN A 32 4.80 -19.79 9.69
CA ASN A 32 5.84 -19.98 8.67
C ASN A 32 6.36 -18.63 8.15
N GLU A 33 7.49 -18.64 7.45
CA GLU A 33 8.11 -17.41 6.93
C GLU A 33 7.20 -16.63 5.98
N SER A 34 6.36 -17.32 5.19
CA SER A 34 5.41 -16.64 4.31
C SER A 34 4.40 -15.84 5.12
N GLN A 35 3.81 -16.43 6.16
CA GLN A 35 2.82 -15.75 7.00
C GLN A 35 3.45 -14.56 7.71
N LYS A 36 4.69 -14.70 8.21
CA LYS A 36 5.44 -13.62 8.85
C LYS A 36 5.60 -12.40 7.93
N ALA A 37 5.90 -12.63 6.64
CA ALA A 37 6.07 -11.55 5.66
C ALA A 37 4.82 -10.68 5.45
N TYR A 38 3.62 -11.19 5.76
CA TYR A 38 2.36 -10.46 5.53
C TYR A 38 1.80 -9.75 6.77
N ILE A 39 2.34 -9.96 7.96
CA ILE A 39 1.82 -9.38 9.22
C ILE A 39 1.74 -7.85 9.13
N MET A 40 2.85 -7.20 8.78
CA MET A 40 2.90 -5.74 8.69
C MET A 40 2.10 -5.20 7.51
N SER A 41 2.05 -5.95 6.40
CA SER A 41 1.26 -5.61 5.22
C SER A 41 -0.24 -5.57 5.54
N ILE A 42 -0.77 -6.55 6.30
CA ILE A 42 -2.18 -6.55 6.72
C ILE A 42 -2.51 -5.27 7.50
N LYS A 43 -1.72 -4.94 8.52
CA LYS A 43 -1.92 -3.73 9.31
C LYS A 43 -1.90 -2.47 8.43
N SER A 44 -0.85 -2.31 7.62
CA SER A 44 -0.66 -1.13 6.78
C SER A 44 -1.79 -0.97 5.77
N SER A 45 -2.04 -2.00 4.96
CA SER A 45 -3.07 -2.00 3.92
C SER A 45 -4.47 -1.73 4.47
N MET A 46 -4.81 -2.28 5.65
CA MET A 46 -6.08 -2.02 6.31
C MET A 46 -6.21 -0.55 6.74
N THR A 47 -5.21 0.00 7.42
CA THR A 47 -5.23 1.40 7.88
C THR A 47 -5.35 2.36 6.70
N LEU A 48 -4.54 2.17 5.66
CA LEU A 48 -4.47 3.07 4.51
C LEU A 48 -5.70 2.97 3.62
N PHE A 49 -6.24 1.76 3.42
CA PHE A 49 -7.50 1.57 2.70
C PHE A 49 -8.65 2.31 3.38
N LEU A 50 -8.82 2.14 4.69
CA LEU A 50 -9.89 2.80 5.44
C LEU A 50 -9.73 4.33 5.42
N LEU A 51 -8.50 4.81 5.59
CA LEU A 51 -8.19 6.24 5.53
C LEU A 51 -8.49 6.80 4.13
N SER A 52 -8.10 6.08 3.09
CA SER A 52 -8.35 6.47 1.71
C SER A 52 -9.83 6.48 1.36
N ILE A 53 -10.63 5.51 1.83
CA ILE A 53 -12.09 5.54 1.62
C ILE A 53 -12.67 6.83 2.20
N PHE A 54 -12.32 7.17 3.43
CA PHE A 54 -12.83 8.38 4.08
C PHE A 54 -12.50 9.63 3.25
N PHE A 55 -11.26 9.78 2.81
CA PHE A 55 -10.86 10.95 2.02
C PHE A 55 -11.40 10.95 0.60
N ASN A 56 -11.58 9.80 -0.04
CA ASN A 56 -12.27 9.72 -1.34
C ASN A 56 -13.72 10.17 -1.20
N ILE A 57 -14.46 9.67 -0.21
CA ILE A 57 -15.86 10.10 0.04
C ILE A 57 -15.91 11.61 0.26
N LYS A 58 -15.03 12.15 1.10
CA LYS A 58 -14.96 13.58 1.39
C LYS A 58 -14.63 14.42 0.15
N TYR A 59 -13.69 13.95 -0.67
CA TYR A 59 -13.28 14.59 -1.91
C TYR A 59 -14.45 14.70 -2.90
N PHE A 60 -15.20 13.62 -3.10
CA PHE A 60 -16.28 13.59 -4.10
C PHE A 60 -17.61 14.21 -3.64
N ILE A 61 -17.87 14.29 -2.33
CA ILE A 61 -19.13 14.82 -1.81
C ILE A 61 -19.02 16.30 -1.44
N SER A 62 -18.00 16.67 -0.67
CA SER A 62 -17.94 17.99 -0.04
C SER A 62 -16.83 18.89 -0.57
N ASP A 63 -15.71 18.31 -1.01
CA ASP A 63 -14.48 19.01 -1.38
C ASP A 63 -13.97 20.05 -0.34
N ASP A 64 -14.49 20.00 0.89
CA ASP A 64 -14.15 20.92 1.98
C ASP A 64 -13.10 20.29 2.90
N PHE A 65 -11.83 20.61 2.66
CA PHE A 65 -10.69 20.12 3.44
C PHE A 65 -10.17 21.20 4.39
N ASN A 66 -10.12 20.87 5.68
CA ASN A 66 -9.57 21.72 6.72
C ASN A 66 -8.15 21.31 7.11
N SER A 67 -7.51 22.11 7.98
CA SER A 67 -6.14 21.87 8.43
C SER A 67 -5.95 20.52 9.13
N ASN A 68 -6.96 20.02 9.85
CA ASN A 68 -6.89 18.73 10.52
C ASN A 68 -6.89 17.58 9.51
N ASP A 69 -7.64 17.70 8.41
CA ASP A 69 -7.62 16.70 7.33
C ASP A 69 -6.21 16.55 6.75
N PHE A 70 -5.54 17.67 6.43
CA PHE A 70 -4.18 17.64 5.92
C PHE A 70 -3.18 17.06 6.93
N ILE A 71 -3.38 17.29 8.24
CA ILE A 71 -2.58 16.65 9.29
C ILE A 71 -2.79 15.13 9.24
N VAL A 72 -4.04 14.67 9.23
CA VAL A 72 -4.37 13.23 9.20
C VAL A 72 -3.84 12.55 7.95
N ILE A 73 -3.95 13.19 6.78
CA ILE A 73 -3.36 12.70 5.52
C ILE A 73 -1.85 12.58 5.66
N HIS A 74 -1.18 13.59 6.20
CA HIS A 74 0.26 13.58 6.41
C HIS A 74 0.66 12.42 7.35
N LEU A 75 -0.08 12.18 8.43
CA LEU A 75 0.14 11.05 9.34
C LEU A 75 -0.02 9.71 8.62
N GLY A 76 -1.03 9.57 7.75
CA GLY A 76 -1.22 8.38 6.92
C GLY A 76 -0.03 8.09 6.02
N ILE A 77 0.53 9.12 5.39
CA ILE A 77 1.73 8.98 4.53
C ILE A 77 2.97 8.62 5.36
N LEU A 78 3.15 9.21 6.55
CA LEU A 78 4.24 8.81 7.45
C LEU A 78 4.10 7.36 7.91
N ASN A 79 2.88 6.90 8.17
CA ASN A 79 2.58 5.51 8.50
C ASN A 79 2.96 4.56 7.35
N LEU A 80 2.64 4.93 6.10
CA LEU A 80 3.03 4.19 4.90
C LEU A 80 4.56 4.12 4.74
N ILE A 81 5.27 5.24 4.93
CA ILE A 81 6.74 5.27 4.87
C ILE A 81 7.34 4.36 5.95
N ALA A 82 6.83 4.45 7.18
CA ALA A 82 7.28 3.62 8.30
C ALA A 82 7.05 2.13 8.04
N TYR A 83 5.91 1.76 7.44
CA TYR A 83 5.65 0.39 7.01
C TYR A 83 6.73 -0.12 6.05
N PHE A 84 6.94 0.56 4.92
CA PHE A 84 7.89 0.11 3.91
C PHE A 84 9.32 0.05 4.44
N PHE A 85 9.70 1.04 5.26
CA PHE A 85 11.01 1.06 5.90
C PHE A 85 11.18 -0.14 6.84
N MET A 86 10.23 -0.36 7.75
CA MET A 86 10.30 -1.46 8.71
C MET A 86 10.21 -2.83 8.05
N ASP A 87 9.42 -2.97 7.00
CA ASP A 87 9.34 -4.20 6.23
C ASP A 87 10.68 -4.55 5.58
N CYS A 88 11.42 -3.55 5.07
CA CYS A 88 12.78 -3.76 4.57
C CYS A 88 13.76 -4.14 5.68
N VAL A 89 13.70 -3.48 6.85
CA VAL A 89 14.60 -3.72 7.98
C VAL A 89 14.38 -5.10 8.60
N ILE A 90 13.14 -5.42 8.97
CA ILE A 90 12.79 -6.70 9.58
C ILE A 90 12.88 -7.82 8.55
N GLY A 91 12.35 -7.60 7.35
CA GLY A 91 12.32 -8.62 6.31
C GLY A 91 13.71 -9.04 5.86
N ARG A 92 14.72 -8.16 5.90
CA ARG A 92 16.12 -8.54 5.63
C ARG A 92 16.61 -9.69 6.51
N LYS A 93 16.16 -9.75 7.76
CA LYS A 93 16.56 -10.79 8.71
C LYS A 93 15.59 -11.97 8.71
N GLU A 94 14.29 -11.71 8.70
CA GLU A 94 13.27 -12.71 9.05
C GLU A 94 12.62 -13.40 7.84
N TYR A 95 12.59 -12.76 6.66
CA TYR A 95 11.89 -13.28 5.48
C TYR A 95 12.45 -12.75 4.14
N ASN A 96 13.77 -12.58 4.06
CA ASN A 96 14.48 -11.89 2.98
C ASN A 96 14.11 -12.40 1.58
N LYS A 97 13.91 -13.72 1.45
CA LYS A 97 13.55 -14.37 0.18
C LYS A 97 12.29 -13.80 -0.47
N TYR A 98 11.33 -13.29 0.32
CA TYR A 98 10.10 -12.71 -0.21
C TYR A 98 10.26 -11.25 -0.66
N LEU A 99 11.30 -10.55 -0.17
CA LEU A 99 11.60 -9.17 -0.54
C LEU A 99 12.50 -9.03 -1.77
N LEU A 100 13.15 -10.10 -2.23
CA LEU A 100 14.01 -10.09 -3.43
C LEU A 100 13.22 -9.97 -4.75
N SER A 101 11.89 -9.85 -4.68
CA SER A 101 11.02 -9.67 -5.85
C SER A 101 10.87 -8.20 -6.23
N LEU A 102 10.36 -7.94 -7.45
CA LEU A 102 9.98 -6.59 -7.88
C LEU A 102 9.00 -5.93 -6.90
N SER A 103 8.06 -6.71 -6.36
CA SER A 103 7.07 -6.27 -5.36
C SER A 103 7.63 -6.09 -3.94
N GLY A 104 8.91 -6.42 -3.71
CA GLY A 104 9.58 -6.28 -2.42
C GLY A 104 10.43 -5.01 -2.33
N TYR A 105 11.75 -5.15 -2.17
CA TYR A 105 12.67 -4.03 -1.92
C TYR A 105 12.53 -2.89 -2.93
N ILE A 106 12.47 -3.22 -4.23
CA ILE A 106 12.42 -2.21 -5.29
C ILE A 106 11.14 -1.38 -5.14
N HIS A 107 9.98 -2.04 -5.03
CA HIS A 107 8.70 -1.39 -4.84
C HIS A 107 8.68 -0.55 -3.55
N HIS A 108 9.15 -1.10 -2.43
CA HIS A 108 9.13 -0.41 -1.13
C HIS A 108 10.00 0.85 -1.14
N ILE A 109 11.21 0.79 -1.71
CA ILE A 109 12.11 1.94 -1.82
C ILE A 109 11.49 3.02 -2.71
N ILE A 110 10.92 2.64 -3.87
CA ILE A 110 10.26 3.58 -4.77
C ILE A 110 9.10 4.29 -4.06
N TYR A 111 8.26 3.56 -3.34
CA TYR A 111 7.13 4.17 -2.63
C TYR A 111 7.56 5.07 -1.46
N ILE A 112 8.65 4.75 -0.76
CA ILE A 112 9.24 5.65 0.23
C ILE A 112 9.63 6.97 -0.43
N VAL A 113 10.35 6.92 -1.56
CA VAL A 113 10.77 8.12 -2.30
C VAL A 113 9.57 8.93 -2.77
N VAL A 114 8.59 8.29 -3.41
CA VAL A 114 7.36 8.94 -3.88
C VAL A 114 6.62 9.61 -2.72
N SER A 115 6.46 8.93 -1.59
CA SER A 115 5.79 9.47 -0.40
C SER A 115 6.49 10.71 0.14
N VAL A 116 7.82 10.70 0.23
CA VAL A 116 8.62 11.86 0.68
C VAL A 116 8.50 13.02 -0.30
N VAL A 117 8.54 12.75 -1.61
CA VAL A 117 8.32 13.76 -2.65
C VAL A 117 6.93 14.38 -2.53
N CYS A 118 5.90 13.57 -2.32
CA CYS A 118 4.53 14.05 -2.14
C CYS A 118 4.39 14.98 -0.93
N ILE A 119 5.02 14.64 0.19
CA ILE A 119 5.06 15.50 1.38
C ILE A 119 5.81 16.81 1.06
N LYS A 120 7.00 16.73 0.47
CA LYS A 120 7.85 17.92 0.20
C LYS A 120 7.18 18.91 -0.75
N LEU A 121 6.41 18.41 -1.71
CA LEU A 121 5.71 19.23 -2.70
C LEU A 121 4.28 19.59 -2.27
N ASN A 122 3.84 19.20 -1.07
CA ASN A 122 2.49 19.41 -0.55
C ASN A 122 1.38 18.85 -1.48
N ILE A 123 1.65 17.78 -2.22
CA ILE A 123 0.69 17.07 -3.08
C ILE A 123 0.10 15.84 -2.38
N ILE A 124 -0.09 15.95 -1.06
CA ILE A 124 -0.51 14.84 -0.21
C ILE A 124 -1.98 14.45 -0.41
N LEU A 125 -2.83 15.41 -0.79
CA LEU A 125 -4.25 15.18 -1.03
C LEU A 125 -4.50 14.26 -2.24
N PRO A 126 -4.00 14.53 -3.46
CA PRO A 126 -4.19 13.58 -4.55
C PRO A 126 -3.54 12.24 -4.25
N TYR A 127 -2.40 12.22 -3.54
CA TYR A 127 -1.71 10.98 -3.20
C TYR A 127 -2.53 10.05 -2.29
N ILE A 128 -3.23 10.57 -1.27
CA ILE A 128 -4.04 9.72 -0.37
C ILE A 128 -5.19 9.04 -1.09
N LEU A 129 -5.73 9.65 -2.16
CA LEU A 129 -6.85 9.08 -2.92
C LEU A 129 -6.48 7.74 -3.58
N PHE A 130 -5.22 7.60 -4.03
CA PHE A 130 -4.70 6.39 -4.65
C PHE A 130 -4.57 5.22 -3.64
N LEU A 131 -4.54 5.48 -2.33
CA LEU A 131 -4.33 4.41 -1.33
C LEU A 131 -5.56 3.49 -1.17
N ILE A 132 -6.66 3.74 -1.86
CA ILE A 132 -7.78 2.80 -1.98
C ILE A 132 -7.34 1.50 -2.67
N GLU A 133 -6.26 1.58 -3.46
CA GLU A 133 -5.59 0.48 -4.14
C GLU A 133 -4.86 -0.49 -3.20
N GLU A 134 -4.90 -0.24 -1.90
CA GLU A 134 -4.43 -1.20 -0.89
C GLU A 134 -5.46 -2.31 -0.60
N LEU A 135 -6.71 -2.19 -1.05
CA LEU A 135 -7.72 -3.24 -0.87
C LEU A 135 -7.30 -4.61 -1.43
N PRO A 136 -6.78 -4.73 -2.67
CA PRO A 136 -6.26 -6.00 -3.18
C PRO A 136 -5.07 -6.51 -2.36
N THR A 137 -4.20 -5.62 -1.87
CA THR A 137 -3.09 -6.00 -0.97
C THR A 137 -3.65 -6.63 0.30
N LEU A 138 -4.65 -6.00 0.94
CA LEU A 138 -5.27 -6.51 2.16
C LEU A 138 -5.84 -7.92 1.94
N ILE A 139 -6.59 -8.13 0.85
CA ILE A 139 -7.16 -9.43 0.50
C ILE A 139 -6.06 -10.47 0.27
N LEU A 140 -5.01 -10.13 -0.48
CA LEU A 140 -3.87 -11.02 -0.73
C LEU A 140 -3.16 -11.39 0.57
N SER A 141 -2.86 -10.40 1.40
CA SER A 141 -2.12 -10.57 2.65
C SER A 141 -2.90 -11.41 3.66
N LEU A 142 -4.21 -11.20 3.77
CA LEU A 142 -5.10 -12.04 4.57
C LEU A 142 -5.14 -13.48 4.07
N GLY A 143 -5.28 -13.69 2.76
CA GLY A 143 -5.30 -15.03 2.15
C GLY A 143 -3.97 -15.78 2.27
N LYS A 144 -2.84 -15.06 2.32
CA LYS A 144 -1.51 -15.61 2.57
C LYS A 144 -1.26 -15.91 4.04
N PHE A 145 -1.84 -15.12 4.94
CA PHE A 145 -1.75 -15.35 6.37
C PHE A 145 -2.64 -16.52 6.81
N ASN A 146 -3.87 -16.59 6.28
CA ASN A 146 -4.83 -17.66 6.54
C ASN A 146 -5.44 -18.15 5.22
N SER A 147 -5.16 -19.41 4.88
CA SER A 147 -5.66 -20.03 3.65
C SER A 147 -7.18 -20.05 3.55
N ASN A 148 -7.90 -20.05 4.67
CA ASN A 148 -9.37 -20.02 4.69
C ASN A 148 -9.94 -18.67 4.21
N LEU A 149 -9.15 -17.61 4.27
CA LEU A 149 -9.52 -16.27 3.79
C LEU A 149 -9.06 -16.02 2.34
N ARG A 150 -8.38 -16.99 1.72
CA ARG A 150 -7.86 -16.83 0.36
C ARG A 150 -9.00 -16.89 -0.65
N SER A 151 -9.17 -15.81 -1.40
CA SER A 151 -10.07 -15.76 -2.55
C SER A 151 -9.38 -15.10 -3.74
N ASP A 152 -8.94 -15.94 -4.68
CA ASP A 152 -8.21 -15.48 -5.86
C ASP A 152 -9.11 -14.64 -6.80
N ASN A 153 -10.40 -14.98 -6.91
CA ASN A 153 -11.38 -14.21 -7.69
C ASN A 153 -11.65 -12.83 -7.07
N LEU A 154 -11.80 -12.76 -5.75
CA LEU A 154 -12.01 -11.49 -5.05
C LEU A 154 -10.77 -10.59 -5.19
N PHE A 155 -9.57 -11.17 -5.05
CA PHE A 155 -8.33 -10.45 -5.32
C PHE A 155 -8.28 -9.91 -6.75
N GLY A 156 -8.54 -10.75 -7.76
CA GLY A 156 -8.49 -10.34 -9.17
C GLY A 156 -9.50 -9.23 -9.51
N MET A 157 -10.74 -9.37 -9.02
CA MET A 157 -11.80 -8.37 -9.23
C MET A 157 -11.45 -7.03 -8.56
N THR A 158 -11.05 -7.06 -7.29
CA THR A 158 -10.67 -5.82 -6.58
C THR A 158 -9.42 -5.18 -7.17
N PHE A 159 -8.44 -5.97 -7.62
CA PHE A 159 -7.25 -5.48 -8.32
C PHE A 159 -7.64 -4.75 -9.59
N PHE A 160 -8.48 -5.36 -10.45
CA PHE A 160 -8.91 -4.72 -11.68
C PHE A 160 -9.67 -3.42 -11.43
N VAL A 161 -10.64 -3.43 -10.52
CA VAL A 161 -11.48 -2.27 -10.23
C VAL A 161 -10.66 -1.13 -9.63
N THR A 162 -9.82 -1.40 -8.63
CA THR A 162 -9.08 -0.34 -7.91
C THR A 162 -7.79 0.06 -8.62
N ARG A 163 -6.93 -0.89 -8.99
CA ARG A 163 -5.57 -0.62 -9.51
C ARG A 163 -5.49 -0.36 -11.01
N ILE A 164 -6.55 -0.64 -11.76
CA ILE A 164 -6.62 -0.37 -13.19
C ILE A 164 -7.67 0.70 -13.48
N VAL A 165 -8.95 0.38 -13.28
CA VAL A 165 -10.05 1.27 -13.67
C VAL A 165 -10.04 2.56 -12.84
N TYR A 166 -10.08 2.42 -11.51
CA TYR A 166 -10.11 3.58 -10.62
C TYR A 166 -8.79 4.35 -10.64
N HIS A 167 -7.65 3.67 -10.75
CA HIS A 167 -6.35 4.30 -10.92
C HIS A 167 -6.29 5.22 -12.15
N ILE A 168 -6.76 4.76 -13.32
CA ILE A 168 -6.82 5.59 -14.55
C ILE A 168 -7.72 6.81 -14.32
N PHE A 169 -8.88 6.59 -13.70
CA PHE A 169 -9.80 7.67 -13.37
C PHE A 169 -9.14 8.72 -12.45
N LEU A 170 -8.43 8.29 -11.40
CA LEU A 170 -7.71 9.19 -10.50
C LEU A 170 -6.59 9.95 -11.21
N ILE A 171 -5.82 9.32 -12.10
CA ILE A 171 -4.80 10.03 -12.91
C ILE A 171 -5.44 11.15 -13.72
N MET A 172 -6.53 10.85 -14.44
CA MET A 172 -7.20 11.84 -15.28
C MET A 172 -7.76 12.99 -14.45
N MET A 173 -8.37 12.68 -13.31
CA MET A 173 -8.98 13.66 -12.42
C MET A 173 -7.91 14.54 -11.75
N THR A 174 -6.80 13.95 -11.31
CA THR A 174 -5.73 14.66 -10.60
C THR A 174 -4.63 15.20 -11.53
N TYR A 175 -4.80 15.10 -12.85
CA TYR A 175 -3.80 15.45 -13.86
C TYR A 175 -3.24 16.88 -13.69
N ASN A 176 -4.11 17.83 -13.37
CA ASN A 176 -3.74 19.25 -13.24
C ASN A 176 -3.21 19.64 -11.84
N TYR A 177 -3.18 18.72 -10.86
CA TYR A 177 -2.68 19.05 -9.51
C TYR A 177 -1.18 19.34 -9.52
N HIS A 178 -0.40 18.47 -10.15
CA HIS A 178 1.05 18.61 -10.26
C HIS A 178 1.58 17.65 -11.32
N ILE A 179 2.58 18.06 -12.11
CA ILE A 179 3.14 17.27 -13.23
C ILE A 179 3.66 15.88 -12.81
N ILE A 180 4.06 15.72 -11.55
CA ILE A 180 4.55 14.43 -11.02
C ILE A 180 3.44 13.39 -10.90
N ILE A 181 2.21 13.80 -10.60
CA ILE A 181 1.09 12.88 -10.39
C ILE A 181 0.82 12.01 -11.63
N PRO A 182 0.61 12.56 -12.85
CA PRO A 182 0.42 11.72 -14.02
C PRO A 182 1.67 10.91 -14.38
N ILE A 183 2.88 11.43 -14.16
CA ILE A 183 4.12 10.67 -14.44
C ILE A 183 4.20 9.43 -13.55
N VAL A 184 4.13 9.60 -12.23
CA VAL A 184 4.24 8.50 -11.28
C VAL A 184 3.04 7.57 -11.37
N GLY A 185 1.84 8.12 -11.54
CA GLY A 185 0.61 7.35 -11.76
C GLY A 185 0.72 6.46 -13.00
N THR A 186 1.10 6.99 -14.16
CA THR A 186 1.25 6.17 -15.37
C THR A 186 2.32 5.08 -15.22
N LEU A 187 3.43 5.37 -14.54
CA LEU A 187 4.45 4.36 -14.23
C LEU A 187 3.90 3.25 -13.32
N ALA A 188 3.17 3.62 -12.25
CA ALA A 188 2.52 2.68 -11.36
C ALA A 188 1.48 1.82 -12.09
N LEU A 189 0.66 2.43 -12.94
CA LEU A 189 -0.31 1.75 -13.79
C LEU A 189 0.37 0.71 -14.69
N GLY A 190 1.53 1.03 -15.28
CA GLY A 190 2.31 0.08 -16.08
C GLY A 190 2.68 -1.18 -15.29
N VAL A 191 3.11 -1.00 -14.03
CA VAL A 191 3.41 -2.12 -13.11
C VAL A 191 2.13 -2.90 -12.76
N HIS A 192 1.02 -2.21 -12.52
CA HIS A 192 -0.27 -2.86 -12.22
C HIS A 192 -0.77 -3.70 -13.39
N ILE A 193 -0.69 -3.18 -14.62
CA ILE A 193 -1.06 -3.92 -15.84
C ILE A 193 -0.17 -5.15 -16.00
N TYR A 194 1.15 -5.02 -15.77
CA TYR A 194 2.08 -6.15 -15.82
C TYR A 194 1.70 -7.24 -14.81
N TRP A 195 1.42 -6.88 -13.55
CA TRP A 195 0.98 -7.83 -12.53
C TRP A 195 -0.37 -8.46 -12.83
N PHE A 196 -1.34 -7.68 -13.31
CA PHE A 196 -2.66 -8.19 -13.67
C PHE A 196 -2.59 -9.15 -14.87
N LYS A 197 -1.76 -8.85 -15.86
CA LYS A 197 -1.48 -9.75 -16.99
C LYS A 197 -0.89 -11.08 -16.51
N ASN A 198 0.08 -11.05 -15.60
CA ASN A 198 0.67 -12.27 -15.04
C ASN A 198 -0.35 -13.08 -14.23
N TRP A 199 -1.24 -12.41 -13.50
CA TRP A 199 -2.35 -13.06 -12.82
C TRP A 199 -3.28 -13.73 -13.83
N LEU A 200 -3.75 -13.02 -14.86
CA LEU A 200 -4.61 -13.58 -15.91
C LEU A 200 -3.97 -14.79 -16.60
N ASN A 201 -2.69 -14.71 -16.96
CA ASN A 201 -1.97 -15.82 -17.59
C ASN A 201 -1.97 -17.07 -16.71
N LYS A 202 -1.79 -16.92 -15.39
CA LYS A 202 -1.82 -18.03 -14.45
C LYS A 202 -3.16 -18.75 -14.44
N TYR A 203 -4.29 -18.03 -14.49
CA TYR A 203 -5.62 -18.64 -14.46
C TYR A 203 -6.09 -19.09 -15.85
N THR A 204 -5.74 -18.39 -16.92
CA THR A 204 -6.07 -18.81 -18.30
C THR A 204 -5.29 -20.05 -18.74
N LEU A 205 -4.05 -20.26 -18.26
CA LEU A 205 -3.31 -21.50 -18.49
C LEU A 205 -3.90 -22.70 -17.72
N LEU A 206 -4.53 -22.47 -16.56
CA LEU A 206 -5.26 -23.52 -15.84
C LEU A 206 -6.46 -24.01 -16.66
N PHE A 207 -7.18 -23.12 -17.35
CA PHE A 207 -8.29 -23.49 -18.25
C PHE A 207 -7.88 -24.13 -19.59
N LYS A 208 -6.59 -24.16 -19.92
CA LYS A 208 -6.07 -24.78 -21.16
C LYS A 208 -5.57 -26.20 -20.98
N ASN A 209 -5.44 -26.67 -19.74
CA ASN A 209 -4.92 -27.99 -19.40
C ASN A 209 -6.00 -28.95 -18.88
N ASP A 210 -7.27 -28.55 -18.99
CA ASP A 210 -8.47 -29.39 -18.83
C ASP A 210 -9.11 -29.64 -20.20
#